data_AF-A0A6G7J4W5-F1
#
_entry.id   AF-A0A6G7J4W5-F1
#
_cell.length_a   1.000
_cell.length_b   1.000
_cell.length_c   1.000
_cell.angle_alpha   90.00
_cell.angle_beta   90.00
_cell.angle_gamma   90.00
#
_symmetry.space_group_name_H-M   'P 1'
#
loop_
_entity.id
_entity.type
_entity.pdbx_description
1 polymer ?
#
loop_
_entity_poly.entity_id
_entity_poly.type
_entity_poly.pdbx_seq_one_letter_code
_entity_poly.pdbx_strand_id
1 'polypeptide(L)'
;MKNTYAIRMFIVGCALGTFGLFAQDMEHPKFGSGFYPTDVYSLTQSIWADMDEESLMLLEDYTKSTIYLVKENDTLVPVLDQYASDVQDSSLDLSVNDLPNIQGVKRIILVEDYYTFCCLSISLNYIIETTEGRFVHLPELKVENCGEEFNYWQYRFPNEMFGVPGKIVLGYLDLSQAYEVRSFQEEKVFLWDGEKLIREQ
;
A
#
# COMPACT_ATOMS: atom_id res chain seq x y z
N MET A 1 -16.33 -37.64 22.08
CA MET A 1 -16.78 -36.43 21.36
C MET A 1 -16.85 -35.30 22.38
N LYS A 2 -15.80 -34.48 22.48
CA LYS A 2 -15.81 -33.27 23.30
C LYS A 2 -16.12 -32.11 22.37
N ASN A 3 -17.24 -31.43 22.61
CA ASN A 3 -17.60 -30.18 21.95
C ASN A 3 -16.57 -29.12 22.32
N THR A 4 -15.72 -28.74 21.37
CA THR A 4 -14.86 -27.56 21.50
C THR A 4 -15.70 -26.36 21.10
N TYR A 5 -16.13 -25.57 22.08
CA TYR A 5 -16.74 -24.27 21.85
C TYR A 5 -15.62 -23.30 21.46
N ALA A 6 -15.53 -22.96 20.17
CA ALA A 6 -14.71 -21.86 19.71
C ALA A 6 -15.38 -20.56 20.15
N ILE A 7 -14.87 -19.94 21.22
CA ILE A 7 -15.29 -18.60 21.62
C ILE A 7 -14.57 -17.63 20.66
N ARG A 8 -15.28 -17.18 19.62
CA ARG A 8 -14.85 -16.02 18.82
C ARG A 8 -15.10 -14.77 19.66
N MET A 9 -14.10 -14.33 20.41
CA MET A 9 -14.19 -13.08 21.13
C MET A 9 -13.78 -11.95 20.17
N PHE A 10 -14.77 -11.20 19.66
CA PHE A 10 -14.54 -9.93 18.96
C PHE A 10 -14.25 -8.86 20.02
N ILE A 11 -12.98 -8.48 20.19
CA ILE A 11 -12.65 -7.29 20.96
C ILE A 11 -12.67 -6.12 19.98
N VAL A 12 -13.80 -5.39 19.94
CA VAL A 12 -13.87 -4.10 19.25
C VAL A 12 -13.21 -3.06 20.16
N GLY A 13 -11.91 -2.91 20.03
CA GLY A 13 -11.17 -1.80 20.64
C GLY A 13 -11.30 -0.55 19.78
N CYS A 14 -12.33 0.27 20.00
CA CYS A 14 -12.31 1.65 19.51
C CYS A 14 -11.30 2.45 20.34
N ALA A 15 -10.02 2.37 19.98
CA ALA A 15 -9.02 3.28 20.49
C ALA A 15 -9.10 4.59 19.70
N LEU A 16 -9.95 5.52 20.17
CA LEU A 16 -9.81 6.94 19.86
C LEU A 16 -8.63 7.47 20.67
N GLY A 17 -7.43 7.42 20.09
CA GLY A 17 -6.19 7.87 20.71
C GLY A 17 -5.41 8.81 19.79
N THR A 18 -5.34 10.07 20.18
CA THR A 18 -4.60 11.16 19.55
C THR A 18 -3.09 11.08 19.82
N PHE A 19 -2.30 11.30 18.75
CA PHE A 19 -0.91 11.82 18.66
C PHE A 19 0.19 11.24 19.58
N GLY A 20 1.14 10.53 18.96
CA GLY A 20 2.56 10.42 19.38
C GLY A 20 3.42 10.39 18.10
N LEU A 21 4.12 11.48 17.77
CA LEU A 21 5.52 11.82 18.10
C LEU A 21 6.55 11.26 17.09
N PHE A 22 6.84 12.10 16.08
CA PHE A 22 8.03 12.17 15.24
C PHE A 22 8.49 10.90 14.50
N ALA A 23 7.77 10.52 13.44
CA ALA A 23 8.47 10.32 12.18
C ALA A 23 8.68 11.71 11.56
N GLN A 24 9.87 12.04 11.06
CA GLN A 24 9.96 13.13 10.11
C GLN A 24 9.04 12.71 8.95
N ASP A 25 7.95 13.45 8.69
CA ASP A 25 7.19 13.34 7.45
C ASP A 25 8.16 13.68 6.33
N MET A 26 8.94 12.69 5.91
CA MET A 26 9.67 12.75 4.67
C MET A 26 8.60 12.43 3.64
N GLU A 27 7.90 13.47 3.17
CA GLU A 27 7.08 13.35 1.96
C GLU A 27 7.99 12.78 0.90
N HIS A 28 7.88 11.47 0.61
CA HIS A 28 8.60 10.84 -0.46
C HIS A 28 8.07 11.43 -1.75
N PRO A 29 8.85 12.25 -2.47
CA PRO A 29 8.26 12.96 -3.58
C PRO A 29 7.97 11.93 -4.66
N LYS A 30 6.74 11.95 -5.18
CA LYS A 30 6.26 10.93 -6.11
C LYS A 30 6.67 11.31 -7.53
N PHE A 31 7.97 11.31 -7.77
CA PHE A 31 8.57 11.98 -8.93
C PHE A 31 8.12 11.40 -10.27
N GLY A 32 7.67 12.31 -11.14
CA GLY A 32 7.12 11.96 -12.46
C GLY A 32 5.82 11.16 -12.39
N SER A 33 5.27 10.91 -11.20
CA SER A 33 4.00 10.23 -11.01
C SER A 33 2.83 11.21 -11.12
N GLY A 34 1.66 10.70 -11.45
CA GLY A 34 0.41 11.45 -11.44
C GLY A 34 -0.30 11.43 -10.08
N PHE A 35 0.36 10.90 -9.03
CA PHE A 35 -0.24 10.74 -7.72
C PHE A 35 -0.19 12.02 -6.89
N TYR A 36 -1.27 12.29 -6.17
CA TYR A 36 -1.38 13.41 -5.23
C TYR A 36 -2.18 12.99 -3.99
N PRO A 37 -2.03 13.71 -2.85
CA PRO A 37 -2.79 13.43 -1.63
C PRO A 37 -4.30 13.52 -1.85
N THR A 38 -5.09 12.72 -1.12
CA THR A 38 -6.55 12.66 -1.28
C THR A 38 -7.28 12.87 0.04
N ASP A 39 -8.48 13.46 -0.04
CA ASP A 39 -9.47 13.57 1.04
C ASP A 39 -10.66 12.61 0.84
N VAL A 40 -10.77 11.97 -0.33
CA VAL A 40 -11.86 11.04 -0.69
C VAL A 40 -11.73 9.70 0.02
N TYR A 41 -10.49 9.34 0.37
CA TYR A 41 -10.16 8.11 1.07
C TYR A 41 -9.41 8.41 2.34
N SER A 42 -9.53 7.52 3.32
CA SER A 42 -8.72 7.51 4.52
C SER A 42 -8.22 6.11 4.81
N LEU A 43 -7.23 6.00 5.70
CA LEU A 43 -6.76 4.73 6.22
C LEU A 43 -7.30 4.52 7.63
N THR A 44 -7.65 3.27 7.94
CA THR A 44 -7.96 2.83 9.29
C THR A 44 -7.33 1.46 9.52
N GLN A 45 -7.29 1.00 10.77
CA GLN A 45 -6.69 -0.28 11.11
C GLN A 45 -7.53 -1.06 12.09
N SER A 46 -7.43 -2.38 12.03
CA SER A 46 -7.92 -3.29 13.07
C SER A 46 -6.78 -4.13 13.60
N ILE A 47 -6.62 -4.18 14.92
CA ILE A 47 -5.64 -5.02 15.58
C ILE A 47 -6.34 -6.29 16.09
N TRP A 48 -5.73 -7.44 15.81
CA TRP A 48 -6.23 -8.74 16.23
C TRP A 48 -5.06 -9.67 16.56
N ALA A 49 -5.30 -10.68 17.38
CA ALA A 49 -4.32 -11.71 17.68
C ALA A 49 -5.00 -13.07 17.61
N ASP A 50 -4.34 -14.04 16.99
CA ASP A 50 -4.80 -15.43 16.97
C ASP A 50 -4.06 -16.19 18.06
N MET A 51 -4.67 -16.29 19.24
CA MET A 51 -4.00 -16.77 20.46
C MET A 51 -4.79 -17.87 21.16
N ASP A 52 -4.06 -18.84 21.69
CA ASP A 52 -4.55 -19.73 22.74
C ASP A 52 -4.28 -19.11 24.14
N GLU A 53 -4.88 -19.70 25.19
CA GLU A 53 -4.84 -19.18 26.57
C GLU A 53 -3.42 -19.06 27.16
N GLU A 54 -2.49 -19.92 26.75
CA GLU A 54 -1.10 -19.91 27.25
C GLU A 54 -0.26 -18.79 26.63
N SER A 55 -0.64 -18.34 25.43
CA SER A 55 0.12 -17.34 24.67
C SER A 55 -0.12 -15.91 25.14
N LEU A 56 -1.11 -15.64 26.01
CA LEU A 56 -1.49 -14.30 26.48
C LEU A 56 -0.34 -13.47 27.06
N MET A 57 0.75 -14.09 27.52
CA MET A 57 1.93 -13.37 28.02
C MET A 57 2.87 -12.83 26.93
N LEU A 58 2.65 -13.17 25.65
CA LEU A 58 3.43 -12.72 24.48
C LEU A 58 2.60 -11.85 23.52
N LEU A 59 1.51 -11.24 24.01
CA LEU A 59 0.51 -10.49 23.21
C LEU A 59 1.13 -9.55 22.17
N GLU A 60 2.20 -8.83 22.49
CA GLU A 60 2.79 -7.83 21.59
C GLU A 60 3.39 -8.48 20.32
N ASP A 61 4.06 -9.62 20.43
CA ASP A 61 4.75 -10.29 19.31
C ASP A 61 3.81 -11.03 18.34
N TYR A 62 2.56 -11.27 18.75
CA TYR A 62 1.57 -12.02 17.96
C TYR A 62 0.37 -11.18 17.51
N THR A 63 0.34 -9.90 17.88
CA THR A 63 -0.69 -8.98 17.38
C THR A 63 -0.41 -8.63 15.93
N LYS A 64 -1.45 -8.82 15.11
CA LYS A 64 -1.49 -8.42 13.72
C LYS A 64 -2.40 -7.21 13.57
N SER A 65 -2.10 -6.40 12.59
CA SER A 65 -2.92 -5.30 12.14
C SER A 65 -3.27 -5.49 10.68
N THR A 66 -4.54 -5.29 10.36
CA THR A 66 -5.00 -5.15 8.99
C THR A 66 -5.26 -3.68 8.74
N ILE A 67 -4.58 -3.11 7.74
CA ILE A 67 -4.84 -1.75 7.25
C ILE A 67 -5.97 -1.80 6.23
N TYR A 68 -6.94 -0.91 6.39
CA TYR A 68 -8.07 -0.76 5.47
C TYR A 68 -8.08 0.62 4.85
N LEU A 69 -8.37 0.65 3.56
CA LEU A 69 -8.81 1.85 2.87
C LEU A 69 -10.31 2.04 3.15
N VAL A 70 -10.67 3.22 3.65
CA VAL A 70 -12.05 3.65 3.87
C VAL A 70 -12.43 4.62 2.78
N LYS A 71 -13.55 4.38 2.12
CA LYS A 71 -14.21 5.35 1.23
C LYS A 71 -15.43 5.93 1.95
N GLU A 72 -15.81 7.16 1.63
CA GLU A 72 -16.93 7.96 2.21
C GLU A 72 -18.22 7.20 2.59
N ASN A 73 -18.53 6.05 2.01
CA ASN A 73 -19.69 5.21 2.31
C ASN A 73 -19.38 4.04 3.27
N ASP A 74 -18.34 4.15 4.10
CA ASP A 74 -17.84 3.13 5.03
C ASP A 74 -17.45 1.80 4.37
N THR A 75 -17.15 1.81 3.06
CA THR A 75 -16.60 0.60 2.41
C THR A 75 -15.17 0.42 2.89
N LEU A 76 -14.91 -0.73 3.53
CA LEU A 76 -13.58 -1.15 3.97
C LEU A 76 -12.97 -2.07 2.91
N VAL A 77 -11.83 -1.65 2.35
CA VAL A 77 -11.02 -2.46 1.43
C VAL A 77 -9.71 -2.83 2.14
N PRO A 78 -9.44 -4.12 2.41
CA PRO A 78 -8.20 -4.52 3.06
C PRO A 78 -7.01 -4.19 2.14
N VAL A 79 -5.98 -3.55 2.68
CA VAL A 79 -4.80 -3.11 1.93
C VAL A 79 -3.63 -4.06 2.17
N LEU A 80 -3.25 -4.24 3.43
CA LEU A 80 -2.13 -5.06 3.85
C LEU A 80 -2.34 -5.59 5.27
N ASP A 81 -1.75 -6.75 5.55
CA ASP A 81 -1.70 -7.38 6.86
C ASP A 81 -0.24 -7.39 7.35
N GLN A 82 0.01 -6.91 8.57
CA GLN A 82 1.34 -6.93 9.18
C GLN A 82 1.31 -7.03 10.70
N TYR A 83 2.46 -7.10 11.36
CA TYR A 83 2.49 -7.08 12.82
C TYR A 83 2.11 -5.68 13.33
N ALA A 84 1.40 -5.61 14.45
CA ALA A 84 0.96 -4.34 15.00
C ALA A 84 2.12 -3.46 15.51
N SER A 85 3.28 -4.06 15.82
CA SER A 85 4.53 -3.36 16.08
C SER A 85 5.01 -2.63 14.83
N ASP A 86 5.01 -3.31 13.68
CA ASP A 86 5.56 -2.77 12.43
C ASP A 86 4.75 -1.56 11.96
N VAL A 87 3.42 -1.57 12.14
CA VAL A 87 2.57 -0.40 11.84
C VAL A 87 2.90 0.80 12.73
N GLN A 88 3.22 0.57 14.01
CA GLN A 88 3.53 1.67 14.93
C GLN A 88 4.83 2.36 14.56
N ASP A 89 5.76 1.61 14.00
CA ASP A 89 7.08 2.10 13.63
C ASP A 89 7.12 2.64 12.18
N SER A 90 6.05 2.45 11.39
CA SER A 90 5.98 2.85 10.00
C SER A 90 5.12 4.11 9.75
N SER A 91 5.39 4.77 8.63
CA SER A 91 4.59 5.86 8.09
C SER A 91 3.74 5.35 6.93
N LEU A 92 2.43 5.57 7.00
CA LEU A 92 1.48 5.20 5.95
C LEU A 92 1.06 6.44 5.16
N ASP A 93 1.37 6.44 3.86
CA ASP A 93 0.99 7.51 2.94
C ASP A 93 -0.09 7.04 1.96
N LEU A 94 -1.10 7.89 1.76
CA LEU A 94 -2.22 7.62 0.87
C LEU A 94 -2.29 8.68 -0.23
N SER A 95 -2.38 8.22 -1.47
CA SER A 95 -2.48 9.09 -2.63
C SER A 95 -3.31 8.48 -3.75
N VAL A 96 -3.75 9.32 -4.69
CA VAL A 96 -4.51 8.88 -5.85
C VAL A 96 -3.95 9.47 -7.13
N ASN A 97 -4.04 8.70 -8.20
CA ASN A 97 -3.90 9.16 -9.58
C ASN A 97 -5.30 9.10 -10.22
N ASP A 98 -5.94 10.26 -10.31
CA ASP A 98 -7.20 10.41 -11.03
C ASP A 98 -6.94 10.46 -12.55
N LEU A 99 -7.78 9.78 -13.32
CA LEU A 99 -7.69 9.70 -14.78
C LEU A 99 -6.38 9.08 -15.29
N PRO A 100 -6.07 7.82 -14.94
CA PRO A 100 -4.88 7.13 -15.44
C PRO A 100 -4.91 6.85 -16.95
N ASN A 101 -5.96 7.28 -17.68
CA ASN A 101 -6.16 7.05 -19.11
C ASN A 101 -6.13 5.56 -19.51
N ILE A 102 -6.74 4.71 -18.67
CA ILE A 102 -6.98 3.29 -18.93
C ILE A 102 -8.50 3.05 -18.97
N GLN A 103 -8.98 2.39 -20.01
CA GLN A 103 -10.41 2.11 -20.17
C GLN A 103 -10.93 1.28 -18.98
N GLY A 104 -12.07 1.71 -18.41
CA GLY A 104 -12.72 1.03 -17.27
C GLY A 104 -12.06 1.28 -15.91
N VAL A 105 -10.96 2.03 -15.86
CA VAL A 105 -10.32 2.47 -14.62
C VAL A 105 -10.75 3.89 -14.30
N LYS A 106 -11.29 4.10 -13.10
CA LYS A 106 -11.66 5.44 -12.62
C LYS A 106 -10.45 6.17 -12.05
N ARG A 107 -9.67 5.48 -11.20
CA ARG A 107 -8.46 5.99 -10.57
C ARG A 107 -7.58 4.86 -10.06
N ILE A 108 -6.34 5.19 -9.77
CA ILE A 108 -5.43 4.35 -9.01
C ILE A 108 -5.27 4.95 -7.63
N ILE A 109 -5.35 4.12 -6.61
CA ILE A 109 -5.04 4.47 -5.23
C ILE A 109 -3.70 3.80 -4.91
N LEU A 110 -2.79 4.56 -4.31
CA LEU A 110 -1.50 4.06 -3.84
C LEU A 110 -1.44 4.29 -2.33
N VAL A 111 -1.27 3.19 -1.59
CA VAL A 111 -0.91 3.18 -0.18
C VAL A 111 0.54 2.77 -0.08
N GLU A 112 1.37 3.64 0.46
CA GLU A 112 2.79 3.39 0.72
C GLU A 112 2.96 3.16 2.21
N ASP A 113 3.64 2.07 2.55
CA ASP A 113 4.06 1.79 3.91
C ASP A 113 5.57 1.92 3.98
N TYR A 114 6.02 2.94 4.69
CA TYR A 114 7.40 3.36 4.76
C TYR A 114 7.96 3.10 6.16
N TYR A 115 9.07 2.38 6.23
CA TYR A 115 9.82 2.19 7.46
C TYR A 115 11.30 2.47 7.22
N THR A 116 11.92 3.26 8.10
CA THR A 116 13.34 3.57 8.02
C THR A 116 14.01 3.38 9.37
N PHE A 117 15.01 2.50 9.42
CA PHE A 117 15.84 2.32 10.60
C PHE A 117 17.31 2.13 10.22
N CYS A 118 17.74 0.88 10.00
CA CYS A 118 19.06 0.57 9.44
C CYS A 118 19.06 0.49 7.91
N CYS A 119 17.90 0.20 7.34
CA CYS A 119 17.61 0.18 5.93
C CYS A 119 16.26 0.86 5.71
N LEU A 120 16.05 1.32 4.49
CA LEU A 120 14.75 1.73 4.02
C LEU A 120 13.95 0.49 3.58
N SER A 121 12.75 0.34 4.12
CA SER A 121 11.73 -0.58 3.63
C SER A 121 10.53 0.20 3.11
N ILE A 122 10.11 -0.07 1.88
CA ILE A 122 8.88 0.49 1.31
C ILE A 122 8.01 -0.64 0.77
N SER A 123 6.76 -0.71 1.20
CA SER A 123 5.73 -1.54 0.57
C SER A 123 4.76 -0.65 -0.20
N LEU A 124 4.64 -0.88 -1.50
CA LEU A 124 3.77 -0.11 -2.39
C LEU A 124 2.54 -0.96 -2.75
N ASN A 125 1.38 -0.52 -2.29
CA ASN A 125 0.10 -1.18 -2.49
C ASN A 125 -0.78 -0.37 -3.45
N TYR A 126 -0.81 -0.80 -4.71
CA TYR A 126 -1.63 -0.17 -5.75
C TYR A 126 -3.00 -0.84 -5.85
N ILE A 127 -4.05 -0.04 -5.82
CA ILE A 127 -5.44 -0.49 -5.88
C ILE A 127 -6.13 0.26 -7.02
N ILE A 128 -6.66 -0.48 -7.99
CA ILE A 128 -7.50 0.06 -9.05
C ILE A 128 -8.92 0.21 -8.54
N GLU A 129 -9.46 1.42 -8.56
CA GLU A 129 -10.91 1.63 -8.50
C GLU A 129 -11.45 1.64 -9.93
N THR A 130 -12.32 0.69 -10.26
CA THR A 130 -12.95 0.63 -11.58
C THR A 130 -14.09 1.64 -11.70
N THR A 131 -14.49 1.96 -12.93
CA THR A 131 -15.69 2.81 -13.17
C THR A 131 -16.99 2.20 -12.64
N GLU A 132 -16.99 0.90 -12.37
CA GLU A 132 -18.11 0.15 -11.76
C GLU A 132 -18.07 0.17 -10.22
N GLY A 133 -17.05 0.80 -9.62
CA GLY A 133 -16.88 0.88 -8.16
C GLY A 133 -16.28 -0.37 -7.51
N ARG A 134 -15.68 -1.28 -8.30
CA ARG A 134 -14.93 -2.43 -7.78
C ARG A 134 -13.50 -2.00 -7.44
N PHE A 135 -12.90 -2.68 -6.47
CA PHE A 135 -11.50 -2.51 -6.09
C PHE A 135 -10.70 -3.74 -6.48
N VAL A 136 -9.57 -3.53 -7.17
CA VAL A 136 -8.68 -4.61 -7.60
C VAL A 136 -7.25 -4.27 -7.18
N HIS A 137 -6.64 -5.17 -6.42
CA HIS A 137 -5.24 -5.03 -6.02
C HIS A 137 -4.32 -5.42 -7.17
N LEU A 138 -3.35 -4.57 -7.46
CA LEU A 138 -2.19 -4.98 -8.22
C LEU A 138 -1.23 -5.76 -7.30
N PRO A 139 -0.32 -6.56 -7.86
CA PRO A 139 0.73 -7.17 -7.07
C PRO A 139 1.49 -6.14 -6.23
N GLU A 140 1.65 -6.42 -4.95
CA GLU A 140 2.45 -5.61 -4.03
C GLU A 140 3.90 -5.54 -4.51
N LEU A 141 4.50 -4.35 -4.42
CA LEU A 141 5.92 -4.15 -4.67
C LEU A 141 6.61 -3.85 -3.34
N LYS A 142 7.62 -4.65 -3.00
CA LYS A 142 8.45 -4.45 -1.82
C LYS A 142 9.83 -3.97 -2.22
N VAL A 143 10.32 -3.00 -1.47
CA VAL A 143 11.60 -2.36 -1.67
C VAL A 143 12.35 -2.45 -0.36
N GLU A 144 13.55 -3.00 -0.38
CA GLU A 144 14.47 -2.96 0.74
C GLU A 144 15.78 -2.38 0.24
N ASN A 145 16.21 -1.29 0.87
CA ASN A 145 17.39 -0.56 0.47
C ASN A 145 18.25 -0.20 1.69
N CYS A 146 19.37 -0.89 1.81
CA CYS A 146 20.38 -0.66 2.85
C CYS A 146 21.59 0.13 2.33
N GLY A 147 21.56 0.54 1.06
CA GLY A 147 22.68 1.15 0.35
C GLY A 147 22.48 2.64 0.09
N GLU A 148 23.43 3.20 -0.66
CA GLU A 148 23.40 4.60 -1.06
C GLU A 148 22.56 4.82 -2.33
N GLU A 149 22.38 3.81 -3.18
CA GLU A 149 21.62 3.97 -4.43
C GLU A 149 20.13 3.89 -4.18
N PHE A 150 19.37 4.90 -4.59
CA PHE A 150 17.93 4.93 -4.37
C PHE A 150 17.19 4.49 -5.63
N ASN A 151 16.98 3.19 -5.76
CA ASN A 151 16.32 2.62 -6.92
C ASN A 151 15.32 1.55 -6.53
N TYR A 152 14.15 1.54 -7.17
CA TYR A 152 13.07 0.66 -6.75
C TYR A 152 11.98 0.42 -7.79
N TRP A 153 11.25 -0.68 -7.61
CA TRP A 153 10.16 -1.09 -8.47
C TRP A 153 8.95 -0.17 -8.32
N GLN A 154 8.39 0.27 -9.46
CA GLN A 154 7.13 1.01 -9.49
C GLN A 154 6.30 0.64 -10.71
N TYR A 155 4.99 0.79 -10.57
CA TYR A 155 4.09 0.85 -11.72
C TYR A 155 4.04 2.28 -12.28
N ARG A 156 4.01 2.40 -13.60
CA ARG A 156 3.78 3.65 -14.34
C ARG A 156 2.49 3.54 -15.15
N PHE A 157 1.63 4.55 -14.97
CA PHE A 157 0.35 4.66 -15.64
C PHE A 157 0.43 5.57 -16.88
N PRO A 158 -0.47 5.43 -17.86
CA PRO A 158 -0.37 6.16 -19.13
C PRO A 158 -0.26 7.68 -19.05
N ASN A 159 -0.76 8.31 -17.99
CA ASN A 159 -0.70 9.76 -17.77
C ASN A 159 0.57 10.23 -17.04
N GLU A 160 1.49 9.32 -16.73
CA GLU A 160 2.70 9.60 -15.94
C GLU A 160 3.96 9.65 -16.81
N MET A 161 5.05 10.15 -16.23
CA MET A 161 6.37 10.00 -16.83
C MET A 161 6.70 8.52 -17.01
N PHE A 162 7.21 8.15 -18.19
CA PHE A 162 7.44 6.76 -18.63
C PHE A 162 6.15 5.91 -18.77
N GLY A 163 4.98 6.53 -18.66
CA GLY A 163 3.71 5.91 -18.99
C GLY A 163 3.59 5.59 -20.48
N VAL A 164 2.90 4.49 -20.80
CA VAL A 164 2.60 4.09 -22.18
C VAL A 164 1.09 4.13 -22.40
N PRO A 165 0.59 4.79 -23.47
CA PRO A 165 -0.85 4.88 -23.74
C PRO A 165 -1.57 3.53 -23.69
N GLY A 166 -2.58 3.43 -22.82
CA GLY A 166 -3.43 2.24 -22.66
C GLY A 166 -2.77 1.04 -21.95
N LYS A 167 -1.57 1.21 -21.38
CA LYS A 167 -0.82 0.12 -20.74
C LYS A 167 -0.36 0.51 -19.33
N ILE A 168 -0.17 -0.49 -18.48
CA ILE A 168 0.46 -0.35 -17.17
C ILE A 168 1.87 -0.92 -17.29
N VAL A 169 2.87 -0.12 -16.95
CA VAL A 169 4.28 -0.53 -17.06
C VAL A 169 4.84 -0.79 -15.68
N LEU A 170 5.46 -1.94 -15.44
CA LEU A 170 6.30 -2.19 -14.27
C LEU A 170 7.75 -2.03 -14.68
N GLY A 171 8.48 -1.26 -13.89
CA GLY A 171 9.90 -1.05 -14.11
C GLY A 171 10.62 -0.58 -12.87
N TYR A 172 11.92 -0.40 -13.04
CA TYR A 172 12.83 0.02 -12.00
C TYR A 172 13.12 1.51 -12.15
N LEU A 173 12.71 2.32 -11.18
CA LEU A 173 12.97 3.75 -11.12
C LEU A 173 14.32 3.98 -10.46
N ASP A 174 15.23 4.67 -11.16
CA ASP A 174 16.52 5.10 -10.64
C ASP A 174 16.46 6.58 -10.26
N LEU A 175 16.76 6.88 -8.99
CA LEU A 175 16.78 8.22 -8.44
C LEU A 175 18.18 8.62 -8.00
N SER A 176 18.46 9.91 -8.05
CA SER A 176 19.64 10.49 -7.42
C SER A 176 19.49 10.51 -5.89
N GLN A 177 20.60 10.78 -5.19
CA GLN A 177 20.60 11.05 -3.74
C GLN A 177 19.72 12.25 -3.35
N ALA A 178 19.53 13.19 -4.28
CA ALA A 178 18.60 14.31 -4.12
C ALA A 178 17.17 13.95 -4.56
N TYR A 179 16.91 12.65 -4.75
CA TYR A 179 15.66 12.06 -5.23
C TYR A 179 15.23 12.52 -6.63
N GLU A 180 16.14 12.97 -7.48
CA GLU A 180 15.81 13.35 -8.86
C GLU A 180 15.73 12.12 -9.77
N VAL A 181 14.75 12.06 -10.65
CA VAL A 181 14.60 10.98 -11.65
C VAL A 181 15.78 10.97 -12.61
N ARG A 182 16.55 9.88 -12.58
CA ARG A 182 17.67 9.63 -13.50
C ARG A 182 17.22 8.80 -14.70
N SER A 183 16.55 7.68 -14.44
CA SER A 183 16.09 6.78 -15.49
C SER A 183 14.95 5.88 -14.99
N PHE A 184 14.28 5.23 -15.94
CA PHE A 184 13.31 4.18 -15.65
C PHE A 184 13.56 3.03 -16.61
N GLN A 185 13.91 1.87 -16.06
CA GLN A 185 14.11 0.65 -16.83
C GLN A 185 12.81 -0.14 -16.86
N GLU A 186 12.16 -0.16 -18.02
CA GLU A 186 10.97 -0.98 -18.27
C GLU A 186 11.32 -2.46 -18.25
N GLU A 187 10.49 -3.26 -17.56
CA GLU A 187 10.72 -4.70 -17.39
C GLU A 187 9.51 -5.54 -17.80
N LYS A 188 8.30 -5.06 -17.48
CA LYS A 188 7.06 -5.71 -17.89
C LYS A 188 6.03 -4.67 -18.29
N VAL A 189 5.34 -4.94 -19.40
CA VAL A 189 4.22 -4.15 -19.86
C VAL A 189 2.96 -4.99 -19.76
N PHE A 190 1.89 -4.37 -19.27
CA PHE A 190 0.62 -5.03 -19.03
C PHE A 190 -0.52 -4.30 -19.73
N LEU A 191 -1.43 -5.08 -20.29
CA LEU A 191 -2.78 -4.65 -20.65
C LEU A 191 -3.69 -4.85 -19.43
N TRP A 192 -4.74 -4.04 -19.36
CA TRP A 192 -5.82 -4.17 -18.38
C TRP A 192 -7.06 -4.75 -19.05
N ASP A 193 -7.62 -5.84 -18.51
CA ASP A 193 -8.81 -6.50 -19.07
C ASP A 193 -10.12 -6.18 -18.32
N GLY A 194 -10.05 -5.37 -17.26
CA GLY A 194 -11.19 -5.08 -16.38
C GLY A 194 -11.21 -5.90 -15.09
N GLU A 195 -10.33 -6.90 -14.96
CA GLU A 195 -10.22 -7.75 -13.78
C GLU A 195 -8.78 -7.92 -13.29
N LYS A 196 -7.80 -8.02 -14.19
CA LYS A 196 -6.40 -8.26 -13.87
C LYS A 196 -5.44 -7.71 -14.94
N LEU A 197 -4.16 -7.73 -14.59
CA LEU A 197 -3.09 -7.44 -15.53
C LEU A 197 -2.87 -8.64 -16.48
N ILE A 198 -2.86 -8.38 -17.78
CA ILE A 198 -2.44 -9.34 -18.82
C ILE A 198 -1.07 -8.91 -19.32
N ARG A 199 -0.06 -9.78 -19.17
CA ARG A 199 1.29 -9.50 -19.65
C ARG A 199 1.30 -9.44 -21.19
N GLU A 200 1.83 -8.35 -21.73
CA GLU A 200 2.10 -8.22 -23.15
C GLU A 200 3.35 -9.06 -23.49
N GLN A 201 3.27 -9.85 -24.57
CA GLN A 201 4.32 -10.77 -24.99
C GLN A 201 5.41 -10.08 -25.78
#